data_AF-A0A7S2PTP8-F1
#
_entry.id   AF-A0A7S2PTP8-F1
#
_cell.length_a   1.000
_cell.length_b   1.000
_cell.length_c   1.000
_cell.angle_alpha   90.00
_cell.angle_beta   90.00
_cell.angle_gamma   90.00
#
_symmetry.space_group_name_H-M   'P 1'
#
loop_
_entity.id
_entity.type
_entity.pdbx_description
1 polymer ?
#
loop_
_entity_poly.entity_id
_entity_poly.type
_entity_poly.pdbx_seq_one_letter_code
_entity_poly.pdbx_strand_id
1 'polypeptide(L)'
;DAEEAAEAASNAVSAAPAVAPAAERKCRRRGKPTAASAEAGPAEAGEAGVWEAEEVEQAEEETSAQVPPKKKRKDQAARAAVCFRYLRGACQWDDCKFQHVNPRKLNVEEQAQILQELPLRKFDPELAEVIKQLNIPKCKDFHHRGGCRKPFGKCHFWHLSDSKSARWAGFEFWCDVCAKGFTSQDQMDEHQKAKPHLQAAA
;
A
#
# COMPACT_ATOMS: atom_id res chain seq x y z
N ASP A 1 16.54 33.08 41.06
CA ASP A 1 16.14 31.73 41.46
C ASP A 1 14.73 31.69 42.03
N ALA A 2 13.72 31.55 41.15
CA ALA A 2 12.34 31.23 41.53
C ALA A 2 11.48 30.93 40.30
N GLU A 3 11.89 29.99 39.43
CA GLU A 3 11.03 29.59 38.29
C GLU A 3 11.19 28.11 37.92
N GLU A 4 11.21 27.24 38.93
CA GLU A 4 11.17 25.78 38.76
C GLU A 4 10.16 25.17 39.72
N ALA A 5 8.87 25.21 39.35
CA ALA A 5 7.83 24.31 39.87
C ALA A 5 6.51 24.58 39.16
N ALA A 6 6.09 23.66 38.30
CA ALA A 6 4.71 23.22 38.06
C ALA A 6 4.40 23.02 36.57
N GLU A 7 4.57 21.80 36.06
CA GLU A 7 3.50 21.19 35.27
C GLU A 7 3.66 19.67 35.22
N ALA A 8 3.26 19.04 36.32
CA ALA A 8 3.07 17.61 36.42
C ALA A 8 1.64 17.35 36.90
N ALA A 9 0.67 17.34 35.99
CA ALA A 9 -0.62 16.67 36.16
C ALA A 9 -1.46 16.81 34.90
N SER A 10 -1.64 15.71 34.16
CA SER A 10 -2.90 15.34 33.50
C SER A 10 -2.78 13.95 32.88
N ASN A 11 -2.66 12.94 33.75
CA ASN A 11 -2.81 11.54 33.39
C ASN A 11 -4.28 11.15 33.64
N ALA A 12 -5.14 11.29 32.63
CA ALA A 12 -6.55 10.89 32.69
C ALA A 12 -6.80 9.78 31.67
N VAL A 13 -6.82 8.55 32.18
CA VAL A 13 -7.24 7.32 31.51
C VAL A 13 -8.70 7.49 31.07
N SER A 14 -8.92 7.58 29.76
CA SER A 14 -10.25 7.42 29.16
C SER A 14 -10.45 5.95 28.80
N ALA A 15 -11.34 5.31 29.54
CA ALA A 15 -11.85 3.97 29.27
C ALA A 15 -12.54 3.93 27.89
N ALA A 16 -12.14 2.99 27.05
CA ALA A 16 -12.78 2.74 25.76
C ALA A 16 -14.12 2.00 25.97
N PRO A 17 -15.22 2.41 25.31
CA PRO A 17 -16.46 1.64 25.32
C PRO A 17 -16.34 0.40 24.41
N ALA A 18 -16.89 -0.72 24.89
CA ALA A 18 -17.05 -1.96 24.14
C ALA A 18 -18.04 -1.74 22.98
N VAL A 19 -17.57 -1.91 21.75
CA VAL A 19 -18.40 -1.79 20.54
C VAL A 19 -18.98 -3.17 20.19
N ALA A 20 -20.31 -3.23 20.10
CA ALA A 20 -21.11 -4.41 19.79
C ALA A 20 -20.86 -4.95 18.35
N PRO A 21 -21.12 -6.25 18.09
CA PRO A 21 -20.96 -6.84 16.76
C PRO A 21 -22.05 -6.36 15.79
N ALA A 22 -21.61 -5.85 14.63
CA ALA A 22 -22.47 -5.36 13.56
C ALA A 22 -23.23 -6.50 12.86
N ALA A 23 -24.55 -6.33 12.74
CA ALA A 23 -25.45 -7.22 12.01
C ALA A 23 -25.21 -7.19 10.49
N GLU A 24 -25.21 -8.37 9.87
CA GLU A 24 -25.15 -8.57 8.41
C GLU A 24 -26.31 -7.87 7.68
N ARG A 25 -25.97 -6.80 6.93
CA ARG A 25 -26.89 -6.18 5.97
C ARG A 25 -26.78 -6.90 4.62
N LYS A 26 -27.73 -7.78 4.33
CA LYS A 26 -27.95 -8.37 3.00
C LYS A 26 -28.35 -7.28 1.98
N CYS A 27 -27.41 -6.85 1.15
CA CYS A 27 -27.68 -6.00 0.00
C CYS A 27 -28.49 -6.75 -1.08
N ARG A 28 -29.75 -6.36 -1.25
CA ARG A 28 -30.60 -6.73 -2.39
C ARG A 28 -29.98 -6.17 -3.68
N ARG A 29 -29.59 -7.05 -4.62
CA ARG A 29 -29.24 -6.69 -5.99
C ARG A 29 -30.52 -6.36 -6.78
N ARG A 30 -30.64 -5.11 -7.24
CA ARG A 30 -31.55 -4.67 -8.30
C ARG A 30 -30.78 -3.72 -9.21
N GLY A 31 -30.77 -3.96 -10.51
CA GLY A 31 -30.22 -3.01 -11.48
C GLY A 31 -29.58 -3.68 -12.69
N LYS A 32 -30.40 -3.81 -13.74
CA LYS A 32 -30.11 -4.31 -15.08
C LYS A 32 -29.46 -3.20 -15.92
N PRO A 33 -28.31 -3.39 -16.57
CA PRO A 33 -27.90 -2.56 -17.70
C PRO A 33 -28.39 -3.17 -19.01
N THR A 34 -29.08 -2.32 -19.77
CA THR A 34 -29.57 -2.53 -21.13
C THR A 34 -28.43 -2.49 -22.14
N ALA A 35 -28.67 -3.16 -23.27
CA ALA A 35 -27.80 -3.29 -24.43
C ALA A 35 -27.33 -1.94 -25.01
N ALA A 36 -26.10 -1.91 -25.52
CA ALA A 36 -25.69 -1.00 -26.59
C ALA A 36 -24.51 -1.59 -27.38
N SER A 37 -24.81 -1.82 -28.66
CA SER A 37 -23.98 -1.80 -29.86
C SER A 37 -22.64 -2.53 -29.91
N ALA A 38 -22.70 -3.64 -30.67
CA ALA A 38 -21.61 -4.20 -31.43
C ALA A 38 -21.23 -3.27 -32.59
N GLU A 39 -19.95 -2.95 -32.71
CA GLU A 39 -19.33 -2.47 -33.93
C GLU A 39 -18.12 -3.38 -34.17
N ALA A 40 -18.22 -4.19 -35.23
CA ALA A 40 -17.23 -5.18 -35.63
C ALA A 40 -15.99 -4.50 -36.23
N GLY A 41 -14.81 -4.87 -35.74
CA GLY A 41 -13.52 -4.51 -36.33
C GLY A 41 -12.82 -5.74 -36.91
N PRO A 42 -12.21 -5.65 -38.11
CA PRO A 42 -11.74 -6.79 -38.88
C PRO A 42 -10.52 -7.49 -38.28
N ALA A 43 -10.53 -8.82 -38.44
CA ALA A 43 -9.44 -9.72 -38.15
C ALA A 43 -8.33 -9.58 -39.21
N GLU A 44 -7.13 -9.21 -38.78
CA GLU A 44 -5.92 -9.38 -39.59
C GLU A 44 -5.16 -10.60 -39.07
N ALA A 45 -5.10 -11.61 -39.94
CA ALA A 45 -4.32 -12.81 -39.80
C ALA A 45 -2.83 -12.47 -39.97
N GLY A 46 -2.02 -12.81 -38.97
CA GLY A 46 -0.57 -12.61 -38.97
C GLY A 46 0.16 -13.87 -38.51
N GLU A 47 0.47 -14.68 -39.50
CA GLU A 47 1.58 -15.65 -39.66
C GLU A 47 2.16 -16.42 -38.47
N ALA A 48 2.14 -17.74 -38.66
CA ALA A 48 2.82 -18.75 -37.86
C ALA A 48 4.34 -18.64 -38.00
N GLY A 49 5.00 -18.19 -36.93
CA GLY A 49 6.43 -18.40 -36.73
C GLY A 49 6.67 -19.79 -36.14
N VAL A 50 7.30 -20.65 -36.94
CA VAL A 50 7.94 -21.91 -36.54
C VAL A 50 9.18 -21.58 -35.72
N TRP A 51 9.38 -22.28 -34.61
CA TRP A 51 10.57 -22.21 -33.78
C TRP A 51 10.97 -23.67 -33.59
N GLU A 52 12.01 -24.06 -34.32
CA GLU A 52 12.62 -25.36 -34.27
C GLU A 52 13.04 -25.70 -32.84
N ALA A 53 12.68 -26.91 -32.44
CA ALA A 53 13.20 -27.56 -31.26
C ALA A 53 14.65 -27.95 -31.54
N GLU A 54 15.60 -27.25 -30.93
CA GLU A 54 16.95 -27.77 -30.75
C GLU A 54 17.03 -28.45 -29.38
N GLU A 55 17.03 -29.78 -29.43
CA GLU A 55 17.53 -30.66 -28.38
C GLU A 55 19.02 -30.33 -28.16
N VAL A 56 19.34 -29.75 -27.00
CA VAL A 56 20.71 -29.74 -26.51
C VAL A 56 20.84 -30.80 -25.43
N GLU A 57 21.65 -31.77 -25.82
CA GLU A 57 22.09 -32.98 -25.14
C GLU A 57 22.74 -32.69 -23.78
N GLN A 58 22.59 -33.70 -22.92
CA GLN A 58 23.06 -33.85 -21.56
C GLN A 58 24.54 -33.48 -21.34
N ALA A 59 24.79 -32.70 -20.28
CA ALA A 59 26.04 -32.77 -19.53
C ALA A 59 25.67 -32.85 -18.04
N GLU A 60 25.65 -34.08 -17.54
CA GLU A 60 25.49 -34.45 -16.15
C GLU A 60 26.78 -34.08 -15.41
N GLU A 61 26.80 -32.95 -14.70
CA GLU A 61 27.83 -32.69 -13.70
C GLU A 61 27.24 -32.82 -12.30
N GLU A 62 27.75 -33.86 -11.63
CA GLU A 62 27.45 -34.33 -10.30
C GLU A 62 27.86 -33.29 -9.23
N THR A 63 27.07 -32.23 -9.04
CA THR A 63 27.34 -31.27 -7.96
C THR A 63 26.73 -31.75 -6.65
N SER A 64 27.55 -32.50 -5.91
CA SER A 64 27.61 -32.61 -4.44
C SER A 64 26.45 -31.98 -3.66
N ALA A 65 25.53 -32.83 -3.20
CA ALA A 65 24.43 -32.49 -2.30
C ALA A 65 24.93 -32.00 -0.93
N GLN A 66 25.36 -30.75 -0.84
CA GLN A 66 25.52 -30.07 0.45
C GLN A 66 24.13 -29.78 1.03
N VAL A 67 23.78 -30.55 2.07
CA VAL A 67 22.56 -30.33 2.87
C VAL A 67 22.65 -28.94 3.52
N PRO A 68 21.80 -27.97 3.16
CA PRO A 68 21.84 -26.65 3.79
C PRO A 68 21.46 -26.79 5.28
N PRO A 69 22.25 -26.21 6.21
CA PRO A 69 21.98 -26.32 7.64
C PRO A 69 20.61 -25.70 7.97
N LYS A 70 19.69 -26.52 8.50
CA LYS A 70 18.26 -26.22 8.72
C LYS A 70 17.94 -25.11 9.75
N LYS A 71 18.91 -24.32 10.22
CA LYS A 71 18.72 -23.28 11.26
C LYS A 71 18.72 -21.82 10.78
N LYS A 72 18.93 -21.52 9.49
CA LYS A 72 19.08 -20.12 8.98
C LYS A 72 17.82 -19.44 8.40
N ARG A 73 16.66 -20.11 8.33
CA ARG A 73 15.48 -19.57 7.60
C ARG A 73 14.85 -18.31 8.21
N LYS A 74 14.93 -18.10 9.53
CA LYS A 74 14.28 -16.94 10.19
C LYS A 74 15.03 -15.63 9.96
N ASP A 75 16.36 -15.67 9.89
CA ASP A 75 17.17 -14.47 9.59
C ASP A 75 17.04 -14.00 8.14
N GLN A 76 16.76 -14.91 7.20
CA GLN A 76 16.64 -14.56 5.78
C GLN A 76 15.39 -13.70 5.51
N ALA A 77 14.27 -13.97 6.20
CA ALA A 77 13.06 -13.15 6.10
C ALA A 77 13.27 -11.73 6.65
N ALA A 78 14.09 -11.56 7.69
CA ALA A 78 14.42 -10.23 8.23
C ALA A 78 15.35 -9.43 7.31
N ARG A 79 16.17 -10.10 6.48
CA ARG A 79 17.03 -9.47 5.47
C ARG A 79 16.28 -9.03 4.21
N ALA A 80 15.08 -9.56 3.99
CA ALA A 80 14.23 -9.16 2.86
C ALA A 80 13.49 -7.82 3.11
N ALA A 81 13.64 -7.20 4.28
CA ALA A 81 13.05 -5.89 4.54
C ALA A 81 13.84 -4.77 3.87
N VAL A 82 13.12 -3.85 3.22
CA VAL A 82 13.67 -2.71 2.51
C VAL A 82 14.27 -1.69 3.49
N CYS A 83 15.46 -1.17 3.17
CA CYS A 83 16.13 -0.15 3.96
C CYS A 83 15.52 1.24 3.70
N PHE A 84 14.64 1.71 4.59
CA PHE A 84 14.05 3.06 4.47
C PHE A 84 15.07 4.19 4.64
N ARG A 85 16.15 3.98 5.40
CA ARG A 85 17.25 4.97 5.47
C ARG A 85 17.94 5.12 4.13
N TYR A 86 18.08 4.04 3.36
CA TYR A 86 18.62 4.08 2.01
C TYR A 86 17.65 4.74 1.03
N LEU A 87 16.35 4.46 1.14
CA LEU A 87 15.33 5.14 0.32
C LEU A 87 15.36 6.66 0.52
N ARG A 88 15.66 7.14 1.73
CA ARG A 88 15.88 8.57 2.04
C ARG A 88 17.25 9.11 1.56
N GLY A 89 18.17 8.23 1.14
CA GLY A 89 19.55 8.61 0.79
C GLY A 89 20.50 8.79 1.98
N ALA A 90 20.11 8.35 3.19
CA ALA A 90 20.88 8.55 4.42
C ALA A 90 21.64 7.29 4.90
N CYS A 91 21.50 6.16 4.21
CA CYS A 91 22.25 4.94 4.53
C CYS A 91 23.54 4.88 3.70
N GLN A 92 24.68 4.72 4.37
CA GLN A 92 26.01 4.62 3.75
C GLN A 92 26.70 3.27 4.03
N TRP A 93 26.02 2.35 4.72
CA TRP A 93 26.62 1.06 5.06
C TRP A 93 26.53 0.10 3.87
N ASP A 94 27.67 -0.39 3.41
CA ASP A 94 27.76 -1.43 2.38
C ASP A 94 27.17 -2.76 2.89
N ASP A 95 27.43 -3.09 4.16
CA ASP A 95 26.90 -4.27 4.85
C ASP A 95 25.59 -3.97 5.61
N CYS A 96 24.67 -3.22 4.99
CA CYS A 96 23.39 -2.93 5.63
C CYS A 96 22.60 -4.22 5.88
N LYS A 97 21.99 -4.33 7.07
CA LYS A 97 21.11 -5.47 7.41
C LYS A 97 19.87 -5.57 6.52
N PHE A 98 19.46 -4.45 5.93
CA PHE A 98 18.25 -4.29 5.13
C PHE A 98 18.62 -4.15 3.65
N GLN A 99 17.71 -4.53 2.77
CA GLN A 99 17.94 -4.49 1.32
C GLN A 99 17.95 -3.04 0.80
N HIS A 100 19.02 -2.66 0.11
CA HIS A 100 19.11 -1.40 -0.63
C HIS A 100 18.47 -1.56 -2.01
N VAL A 101 17.30 -0.95 -2.20
CA VAL A 101 16.55 -1.00 -3.46
C VAL A 101 16.45 0.40 -4.05
N ASN A 102 16.61 0.50 -5.37
CA ASN A 102 16.47 1.76 -6.08
C ASN A 102 14.99 2.04 -6.35
N PRO A 103 14.45 3.23 -6.00
CA PRO A 103 13.01 3.52 -6.11
C PRO A 103 12.46 3.37 -7.53
N ARG A 104 13.28 3.64 -8.55
CA ARG A 104 12.89 3.52 -9.97
C ARG A 104 12.81 2.08 -10.49
N LYS A 105 13.42 1.11 -9.80
CA LYS A 105 13.53 -0.30 -10.23
C LYS A 105 12.85 -1.25 -9.25
N LEU A 106 11.95 -0.72 -8.42
CA LEU A 106 11.34 -1.46 -7.33
C LEU A 106 10.34 -2.48 -7.87
N ASN A 107 10.48 -3.74 -7.48
CA ASN A 107 9.55 -4.79 -7.85
C ASN A 107 8.19 -4.58 -7.15
N VAL A 108 7.13 -5.14 -7.72
CA VAL A 108 5.75 -5.02 -7.21
C VAL A 108 5.62 -5.59 -5.79
N GLU A 109 6.36 -6.66 -5.48
CA GLU A 109 6.39 -7.26 -4.14
C GLU A 109 7.06 -6.33 -3.11
N GLU A 110 8.18 -5.70 -3.48
CA GLU A 110 8.89 -4.73 -2.65
C GLU A 110 8.02 -3.49 -2.41
N GLN A 111 7.26 -3.05 -3.42
CA GLN A 111 6.30 -1.94 -3.27
C GLN A 111 5.21 -2.29 -2.26
N ALA A 112 4.66 -3.50 -2.33
CA ALA A 112 3.67 -3.97 -1.37
C ALA A 112 4.23 -4.02 0.06
N GLN A 113 5.49 -4.43 0.22
CA GLN A 113 6.16 -4.42 1.52
C GLN A 113 6.35 -3.01 2.07
N ILE A 114 6.74 -2.05 1.22
CA ILE A 114 6.80 -0.63 1.60
C ILE A 114 5.41 -0.16 2.10
N LEU A 115 4.34 -0.44 1.33
CA LEU A 115 2.98 -0.05 1.72
C LEU A 115 2.52 -0.63 3.06
N GLN A 116 2.96 -1.84 3.41
CA GLN A 116 2.64 -2.46 4.70
C GLN A 116 3.36 -1.80 5.87
N GLU A 117 4.61 -1.35 5.69
CA GLU A 117 5.41 -0.76 6.77
C GLU A 117 5.11 0.73 7.02
N LEU A 118 4.68 1.48 6.00
CA LEU A 118 4.48 2.93 6.13
C LEU A 118 3.49 3.37 7.23
N PRO A 119 2.33 2.70 7.43
CA PRO A 119 1.39 3.08 8.50
C PRO A 119 1.97 2.92 9.91
N LEU A 120 2.96 2.03 10.07
CA LEU A 120 3.61 1.76 11.35
C LEU A 120 4.69 2.80 11.69
N ARG A 121 5.16 3.57 10.71
CA ARG A 121 6.25 4.54 10.87
C ARG A 121 5.74 5.95 11.16
N LYS A 122 6.64 6.77 11.73
CA LYS A 122 6.43 8.22 11.81
C LYS A 122 6.52 8.82 10.42
N PHE A 123 5.75 9.86 10.16
CA PHE A 123 5.75 10.53 8.87
C PHE A 123 7.05 11.33 8.67
N ASP A 124 7.75 11.07 7.57
CA ASP A 124 8.99 11.73 7.19
C ASP A 124 8.80 12.39 5.81
N PRO A 125 8.96 13.72 5.67
CA PRO A 125 8.65 14.42 4.43
C PRO A 125 9.58 14.03 3.27
N GLU A 126 10.88 13.85 3.53
CA GLU A 126 11.85 13.43 2.50
C GLU A 126 11.51 12.05 1.93
N LEU A 127 11.12 11.12 2.81
CA LEU A 127 10.71 9.78 2.40
C LEU A 127 9.36 9.83 1.65
N ALA A 128 8.45 10.73 2.04
CA ALA A 128 7.17 10.90 1.36
C ALA A 128 7.36 11.34 -0.10
N GLU A 129 8.31 12.22 -0.39
CA GLU A 129 8.64 12.61 -1.78
C GLU A 129 9.13 11.43 -2.61
N VAL A 130 9.97 10.56 -2.04
CA VAL A 130 10.42 9.33 -2.72
C VAL A 130 9.24 8.38 -2.98
N ILE A 131 8.32 8.25 -2.04
CA ILE A 131 7.12 7.41 -2.19
C ILE A 131 6.17 7.97 -3.25
N LYS A 132 6.00 9.30 -3.34
CA LYS A 132 5.23 9.94 -4.41
C LYS A 132 5.79 9.57 -5.79
N GLN A 133 7.11 9.52 -5.95
CA GLN A 133 7.76 9.12 -7.20
C GLN A 133 7.49 7.67 -7.62
N LEU A 134 7.08 6.80 -6.69
CA LEU A 134 6.72 5.41 -7.01
C LEU A 134 5.40 5.31 -7.80
N ASN A 135 4.59 6.38 -7.86
CA ASN A 135 3.34 6.46 -8.64
C ASN A 135 2.39 5.25 -8.44
N ILE A 136 2.34 4.73 -7.21
CA ILE A 136 1.54 3.54 -6.89
C ILE A 136 0.04 3.89 -7.05
N PRO A 137 -0.75 3.13 -7.84
CA PRO A 137 -2.16 3.45 -8.04
C PRO A 137 -3.01 3.18 -6.80
N LYS A 138 -4.17 3.84 -6.71
CA LYS A 138 -5.18 3.56 -5.68
C LYS A 138 -5.90 2.25 -5.94
N CYS A 139 -6.24 1.52 -4.89
CA CYS A 139 -7.02 0.30 -5.05
C CYS A 139 -8.47 0.64 -5.41
N LYS A 140 -8.86 0.31 -6.64
CA LYS A 140 -10.21 0.55 -7.16
C LYS A 140 -11.29 -0.15 -6.33
N ASP A 141 -11.07 -1.43 -6.00
CA ASP A 141 -12.04 -2.20 -5.21
C ASP A 141 -12.23 -1.63 -3.81
N PHE A 142 -11.13 -1.29 -3.14
CA PHE A 142 -11.17 -0.72 -1.80
C PHE A 142 -11.94 0.62 -1.79
N HIS A 143 -11.65 1.50 -2.74
CA HIS A 143 -12.28 2.82 -2.80
C HIS A 143 -13.77 2.77 -3.15
N HIS A 144 -14.21 1.86 -4.01
CA HIS A 144 -15.64 1.76 -4.38
C HIS A 144 -16.48 0.93 -3.41
N ARG A 145 -15.90 -0.11 -2.79
CA ARG A 145 -16.64 -1.07 -1.97
C ARG A 145 -16.37 -0.94 -0.48
N GLY A 146 -15.36 -0.17 -0.08
CA GLY A 146 -14.85 -0.15 1.30
C GLY A 146 -14.06 -1.40 1.67
N GLY A 147 -13.68 -2.24 0.69
CA GLY A 147 -12.98 -3.49 0.95
C GLY A 147 -12.27 -4.03 -0.29
N CYS A 148 -11.09 -4.62 -0.08
CA CYS A 148 -10.31 -5.26 -1.13
C CYS A 148 -10.58 -6.77 -1.15
N ARG A 149 -10.65 -7.36 -2.34
CA ARG A 149 -10.79 -8.83 -2.48
C ARG A 149 -9.51 -9.58 -2.18
N LYS A 150 -8.35 -8.92 -2.31
CA LYS A 150 -7.05 -9.51 -2.01
C LYS A 150 -6.91 -9.67 -0.50
N PRO A 151 -6.25 -10.74 -0.02
CA PRO A 151 -5.99 -10.92 1.41
C PRO A 151 -5.13 -9.77 1.94
N PHE A 152 -5.27 -9.49 3.23
CA PHE A 152 -4.56 -8.40 3.90
C PHE A 152 -3.05 -8.47 3.65
N GLY A 153 -2.44 -7.33 3.31
CA GLY A 153 -1.02 -7.22 2.95
C GLY A 153 -0.67 -7.58 1.49
N LYS A 154 -1.47 -8.37 0.78
CA LYS A 154 -1.12 -8.76 -0.61
C LYS A 154 -1.64 -7.79 -1.69
N CYS A 155 -2.26 -6.68 -1.29
CA CYS A 155 -2.66 -5.67 -2.25
C CYS A 155 -1.48 -4.76 -2.56
N HIS A 156 -1.19 -4.59 -3.85
CA HIS A 156 -0.09 -3.74 -4.33
C HIS A 156 -0.53 -2.28 -4.56
N PHE A 157 -1.78 -1.97 -4.24
CA PHE A 157 -2.39 -0.66 -4.47
C PHE A 157 -2.69 0.02 -3.14
N TRP A 158 -2.75 1.34 -3.14
CA TRP A 158 -3.07 2.11 -1.93
C TRP A 158 -4.45 1.77 -1.39
N HIS A 159 -4.49 1.37 -0.12
CA HIS A 159 -5.69 1.34 0.72
C HIS A 159 -5.66 2.60 1.60
N LEU A 160 -6.44 3.61 1.20
CA LEU A 160 -6.56 4.85 1.95
C LEU A 160 -7.64 4.66 3.01
N SER A 161 -7.27 4.07 4.14
CA SER A 161 -8.12 3.92 5.33
C SER A 161 -7.94 5.04 6.34
N ASP A 162 -6.74 5.63 6.39
CA ASP A 162 -6.31 6.49 7.48
C ASP A 162 -5.67 7.77 6.94
N SER A 163 -5.74 8.84 7.73
CA SER A 163 -5.05 10.10 7.44
C SER A 163 -3.55 9.91 7.21
N LYS A 164 -2.91 9.00 7.96
CA LYS A 164 -1.48 8.69 7.80
C LYS A 164 -1.16 8.10 6.43
N SER A 165 -1.91 7.10 5.97
CA SER A 165 -1.68 6.47 4.66
C SER A 165 -2.00 7.43 3.51
N ALA A 166 -3.01 8.29 3.69
CA ALA A 166 -3.32 9.37 2.76
C ALA A 166 -2.17 10.37 2.60
N ARG A 167 -1.55 10.80 3.70
CA ARG A 167 -0.39 11.71 3.67
C ARG A 167 0.80 11.11 2.93
N TRP A 168 1.10 9.83 3.15
CA TRP A 168 2.14 9.14 2.40
C TRP A 168 1.84 9.05 0.91
N ALA A 169 0.57 8.90 0.53
CA ALA A 169 0.12 8.92 -0.86
C ALA A 169 0.05 10.34 -1.47
N GLY A 170 0.46 11.37 -0.74
CA GLY A 170 0.48 12.76 -1.20
C GLY A 170 -0.81 13.55 -0.99
N PHE A 171 -1.76 13.03 -0.21
CA PHE A 171 -2.95 13.76 0.21
C PHE A 171 -2.71 14.36 1.59
N GLU A 172 -2.32 15.63 1.63
CA GLU A 172 -2.03 16.33 2.89
C GLU A 172 -3.28 16.54 3.74
N PHE A 173 -4.43 16.70 3.08
CA PHE A 173 -5.72 16.95 3.68
C PHE A 173 -6.58 15.68 3.59
N TRP A 174 -7.12 15.21 4.71
CA TRP A 174 -7.89 13.97 4.78
C TRP A 174 -9.17 14.17 5.57
N CYS A 175 -10.29 13.66 5.04
CA CYS A 175 -11.58 13.66 5.70
C CYS A 175 -11.88 12.27 6.27
N ASP A 176 -11.90 12.14 7.60
CA ASP A 176 -12.16 10.88 8.29
C ASP A 176 -13.59 10.36 8.10
N VAL A 177 -14.58 11.26 7.95
CA VAL A 177 -15.99 10.89 7.74
C VAL A 177 -16.20 10.23 6.37
N CYS A 178 -15.61 10.79 5.33
CA CYS A 178 -15.81 10.33 3.96
C CYS A 178 -14.70 9.40 3.45
N ALA A 179 -13.62 9.22 4.22
CA ALA A 179 -12.39 8.55 3.82
C ALA A 179 -11.86 9.03 2.45
N LYS A 180 -11.81 10.37 2.27
CA LYS A 180 -11.35 11.02 1.04
C LYS A 180 -10.16 11.93 1.31
N GLY A 181 -9.15 11.82 0.46
CA GLY A 181 -7.96 12.66 0.48
C GLY A 181 -8.02 13.78 -0.56
N PHE A 182 -7.57 14.96 -0.17
CA PHE A 182 -7.52 16.18 -0.96
C PHE A 182 -6.07 16.70 -1.01
N THR A 183 -5.75 17.40 -2.09
CA THR A 183 -4.41 17.96 -2.32
C THR A 183 -4.30 19.43 -1.90
N SER A 184 -5.41 20.07 -1.53
CA SER A 184 -5.46 21.47 -1.09
C SER A 184 -6.47 21.65 0.04
N GLN A 185 -6.24 22.67 0.89
CA GLN A 185 -7.13 23.01 1.99
C GLN A 185 -8.49 23.48 1.48
N ASP A 186 -8.53 24.30 0.41
CA ASP A 186 -9.79 24.81 -0.16
C ASP A 186 -10.74 23.68 -0.58
N GLN A 187 -10.21 22.63 -1.23
CA GLN A 187 -11.01 21.45 -1.60
C GLN A 187 -11.57 20.70 -0.37
N MET A 188 -10.82 20.67 0.72
CA MET A 188 -11.28 20.06 1.97
C MET A 188 -12.38 20.91 2.62
N ASP A 189 -12.24 22.23 2.63
CA ASP A 189 -13.22 23.15 3.20
C ASP A 189 -14.54 23.14 2.40
N GLU A 190 -14.44 23.14 1.07
CA GLU A 190 -15.60 22.96 0.18
C GLU A 190 -16.28 21.60 0.41
N HIS A 191 -15.48 20.53 0.57
CA HIS A 191 -16.00 19.20 0.86
C HIS A 191 -16.74 19.14 2.19
N GLN A 192 -16.22 19.76 3.25
CA GLN A 192 -16.86 19.80 4.57
C GLN A 192 -18.20 20.54 4.55
N LYS A 193 -18.33 21.58 3.71
CA LYS A 193 -19.58 22.33 3.53
C LYS A 193 -20.58 21.58 2.64
N ALA A 194 -20.16 20.55 1.90
CA ALA A 194 -21.02 19.85 0.98
C ALA A 194 -22.08 19.00 1.69
N LYS A 195 -23.34 19.08 1.22
CA LYS A 195 -24.46 18.26 1.71
C LYS A 195 -24.15 16.77 1.91
N PRO A 196 -23.47 16.05 0.99
CA PRO A 196 -23.18 14.63 1.21
C PRO A 196 -22.26 14.37 2.41
N HIS A 197 -21.35 15.29 2.71
CA HIS A 197 -20.50 15.18 3.90
C HIS A 197 -21.32 15.37 5.16
N LEU A 198 -22.15 16.42 5.21
CA LEU A 198 -23.03 16.69 6.36
C LEU A 198 -24.01 15.54 6.64
N GLN A 199 -24.51 14.86 5.59
CA GLN A 199 -25.37 13.69 5.75
C GLN A 199 -24.63 12.44 6.27
N ALA A 200 -23.33 12.32 5.99
CA ALA A 200 -22.51 11.22 6.48
C ALA A 200 -21.93 11.48 7.88
N ALA A 201 -21.82 12.76 8.27
CA ALA A 201 -21.31 13.21 9.57
C ALA A 201 -22.39 13.24 10.67
N ALA A 202 -23.67 13.28 10.28
CA ALA A 202 -24.83 13.24 11.18
C ALA A 202 -25.15 11.81 11.63
#